data_AF-A0A7S3V9T0-F1
#
_entry.id   AF-A0A7S3V9T0-F1
#
_cell.length_a   1.000
_cell.length_b   1.000
_cell.length_c   1.000
_cell.angle_alpha   90.00
_cell.angle_beta   90.00
_cell.angle_gamma   90.00
#
_symmetry.space_group_name_H-M   'P 1'
#
loop_
_entity.id
_entity.type
_entity.pdbx_description
1 polymer ?
#
loop_
_entity_poly.entity_id
_entity_poly.type
_entity_poly.pdbx_seq_one_letter_code
_entity_poly.pdbx_strand_id
1 'polypeptide(L)'
;MPSVKRRSTRTAAVKEVTAGVISPNPYLEKIRLKRKLNEKKLDDLGLTQMKHKRQRKVTPTKPKNPKDVSIYGGANSSVTPSPPPRRSNRVSKKPVEFKPEEQDFEEALLAQKIVRRRQQQQSSKKFKVKRRTFDLGVQISADQRKKLKLEELSSDDWVDDLEEYFRTVEGNSVSNVQRVMAVVNKLVDGRGVRHPHTGEVFLKGTKETKRTKDGSYIHMGMDFRSMLDDASEWVYNNGGDRGNGWLIEHPVKKLWIYQQARAANNKGEAFFPDV
;
A
#
# COMPACT_ATOMS: atom_id res chain seq x y z
N MET A 1 41.03 -62.72 -12.97
CA MET A 1 41.70 -61.51 -13.49
C MET A 1 40.71 -60.36 -13.46
N PRO A 2 40.78 -59.43 -12.48
CA PRO A 2 39.76 -58.41 -12.29
C PRO A 2 39.93 -57.22 -13.26
N SER A 3 38.83 -56.82 -13.89
CA SER A 3 38.71 -55.74 -14.86
C SER A 3 38.75 -54.37 -14.19
N VAL A 4 39.78 -53.59 -14.50
CA VAL A 4 40.01 -52.23 -13.99
C VAL A 4 39.14 -51.23 -14.76
N LYS A 5 38.05 -50.76 -14.15
CA LYS A 5 37.22 -49.67 -14.68
C LYS A 5 37.98 -48.34 -14.56
N ARG A 6 38.46 -47.81 -15.68
CA ARG A 6 39.06 -46.46 -15.78
C ARG A 6 37.97 -45.39 -15.60
N ARG A 7 38.07 -44.58 -14.54
CA ARG A 7 37.26 -43.37 -14.32
C ARG A 7 37.73 -42.28 -15.30
N SER A 8 36.85 -41.89 -16.22
CA SER A 8 37.02 -40.71 -17.07
C SER A 8 36.85 -39.44 -16.23
N THR A 9 37.94 -38.70 -16.04
CA THR A 9 37.94 -37.37 -15.42
C THR A 9 37.44 -36.35 -16.43
N ARG A 10 36.17 -35.97 -16.28
CA ARG A 10 35.52 -34.93 -17.08
C ARG A 10 36.00 -33.57 -16.59
N THR A 11 36.97 -32.98 -17.29
CA THR A 11 37.44 -31.61 -17.07
C THR A 11 36.31 -30.64 -17.42
N ALA A 12 35.75 -29.96 -16.42
CA ALA A 12 34.76 -28.92 -16.59
C ALA A 12 35.44 -27.68 -17.17
N ALA A 13 35.08 -27.32 -18.40
CA ALA A 13 35.45 -26.03 -18.99
C ALA A 13 34.79 -24.92 -18.17
N VAL A 14 35.61 -24.13 -17.49
CA VAL A 14 35.21 -22.90 -16.81
C VAL A 14 34.80 -21.90 -17.88
N LYS A 15 33.50 -21.73 -18.09
CA LYS A 15 32.95 -20.61 -18.88
C LYS A 15 33.25 -19.33 -18.13
N GLU A 16 34.13 -18.51 -18.69
CA GLU A 16 34.34 -17.12 -18.26
C GLU A 16 33.00 -16.39 -18.33
N VAL A 17 32.50 -16.00 -17.15
CA VAL A 17 31.32 -15.16 -17.02
C VAL A 17 31.76 -13.75 -17.40
N THR A 18 31.55 -13.39 -18.66
CA THR A 18 31.64 -12.01 -19.12
C THR A 18 30.74 -11.15 -18.23
N ALA A 19 31.35 -10.26 -17.45
CA ALA A 19 30.66 -9.32 -16.59
C ALA A 19 29.78 -8.41 -17.46
N GLY A 20 28.52 -8.81 -17.64
CA GLY A 20 27.53 -8.02 -18.34
C GLY A 20 27.44 -6.65 -17.67
N VAL A 21 27.59 -5.60 -18.47
CA VAL A 21 27.38 -4.21 -18.07
C VAL A 21 25.93 -4.10 -17.58
N ILE A 22 25.73 -4.18 -16.26
CA ILE A 22 24.42 -4.04 -15.63
C ILE A 22 23.97 -2.61 -15.85
N SER A 23 23.09 -2.42 -16.83
CA SER A 23 22.43 -1.14 -17.06
C SER A 23 21.77 -0.67 -15.76
N PRO A 24 22.11 0.52 -15.24
CA PRO A 24 21.61 0.97 -13.95
C PRO A 24 20.09 1.13 -14.00
N ASN A 25 19.39 0.35 -13.18
CA ASN A 25 17.94 0.42 -13.09
C ASN A 25 17.50 1.87 -12.75
N PRO A 26 16.73 2.54 -13.63
CA PRO A 26 16.36 3.95 -13.48
C PRO A 26 15.56 4.24 -12.20
N TYR A 27 14.92 3.22 -11.63
CA TYR A 27 14.24 3.32 -10.33
C TYR A 27 15.22 3.44 -9.17
N LEU A 28 16.31 2.66 -9.17
CA LEU A 28 17.32 2.68 -8.11
C LEU A 28 18.12 4.00 -8.11
N GLU A 29 18.40 4.54 -9.29
CA GLU A 29 18.95 5.90 -9.49
C GLU A 29 18.07 6.97 -8.84
N LYS A 30 16.76 6.96 -9.09
CA LYS A 30 15.80 7.88 -8.46
C LYS A 30 15.78 7.76 -6.93
N ILE A 31 15.86 6.54 -6.39
CA ILE A 31 15.94 6.33 -4.93
C ILE A 31 17.25 6.89 -4.37
N ARG A 32 18.38 6.65 -5.04
CA ARG A 32 19.70 7.14 -4.63
C ARG A 32 19.73 8.67 -4.58
N LEU A 33 19.17 9.33 -5.59
CA LEU A 33 19.04 10.79 -5.65
C LEU A 33 18.14 11.35 -4.54
N LYS A 34 17.00 10.70 -4.27
CA LYS A 34 16.11 11.08 -3.15
C LYS A 34 16.82 10.96 -1.80
N ARG A 35 17.61 9.90 -1.58
CA ARG A 35 18.39 9.73 -0.34
C ARG A 35 19.42 10.84 -0.17
N LYS A 36 20.18 11.16 -1.22
CA LYS A 36 21.15 12.28 -1.20
C LYS A 36 20.49 13.62 -0.90
N LEU A 37 19.33 13.91 -1.50
CA LEU A 37 18.60 15.15 -1.24
C LEU A 37 18.07 15.22 0.19
N ASN A 38 17.60 14.10 0.75
CA ASN A 38 17.17 14.05 2.14
C ASN A 38 18.34 14.19 3.12
N GLU A 39 19.51 13.62 2.80
CA GLU A 39 20.73 13.81 3.60
C GLU A 39 21.14 15.28 3.63
N LYS A 40 21.22 15.94 2.47
CA LYS A 40 21.49 17.39 2.39
C LYS A 40 20.49 18.21 3.21
N LYS A 41 19.18 17.92 3.08
CA LYS A 41 18.15 18.61 3.88
C LYS A 41 18.32 18.39 5.39
N LEU A 42 18.77 17.20 5.80
CA LEU A 42 19.03 16.93 7.21
C LEU A 42 20.28 17.67 7.71
N ASP A 43 21.30 17.81 6.87
CA ASP A 43 22.49 18.62 7.15
C ASP A 43 22.13 20.11 7.26
N ASP A 44 21.37 20.65 6.29
CA ASP A 44 20.91 22.04 6.27
C ASP A 44 20.07 22.40 7.51
N LEU A 45 19.32 21.43 8.03
CA LEU A 45 18.51 21.58 9.25
C LEU A 45 19.33 21.33 10.54
N GLY A 46 20.62 21.03 10.45
CA GLY A 46 21.50 20.74 11.59
C GLY A 46 21.13 19.45 12.35
N LEU A 47 20.34 18.56 11.72
CA LEU A 47 19.79 17.35 12.35
C LEU A 47 20.71 16.12 12.22
N THR A 48 21.79 16.19 11.45
CA THR A 48 22.70 15.06 11.23
C THR A 48 23.48 14.67 12.48
N GLN A 49 23.78 15.62 13.38
CA GLN A 49 24.41 15.30 14.67
C GLN A 49 23.50 14.49 15.63
N MET A 50 22.18 14.49 15.41
CA MET A 50 21.24 13.72 16.25
C MET A 50 21.23 12.22 15.93
N LYS A 51 21.70 11.79 14.74
CA LYS A 51 21.81 10.35 14.40
C LYS A 51 22.82 9.64 15.30
N HIS A 52 23.95 10.27 15.61
CA HIS A 52 24.98 9.69 16.47
C HIS A 52 24.57 9.61 17.96
N LYS A 53 23.71 10.52 18.44
CA LYS A 53 23.16 10.44 19.80
C LYS A 53 22.13 9.33 19.99
N ARG A 54 21.40 8.94 18.93
CA ARG A 54 20.42 7.83 19.00
C ARG A 54 21.05 6.44 19.00
N GLN A 55 22.21 6.27 18.35
CA GLN A 55 22.89 4.96 18.33
C GLN A 55 23.61 4.61 19.64
N ARG A 56 23.96 5.61 20.47
CA ARG A 56 24.66 5.38 21.76
C ARG A 56 23.78 4.85 22.90
N LYS A 57 22.46 4.67 22.71
CA LYS A 57 21.54 4.12 23.72
C LYS A 57 20.93 2.76 23.34
N VAL A 58 21.53 2.04 22.40
CA VAL A 58 21.27 0.60 22.28
C VAL A 58 22.23 -0.07 23.24
N THR A 59 21.75 -0.34 24.47
CA THR A 59 22.45 -1.23 25.38
C THR A 59 22.67 -2.58 24.66
N PRO A 60 23.85 -3.18 24.73
CA PRO A 60 24.10 -4.47 24.10
C PRO A 60 23.18 -5.51 24.74
N THR A 61 22.15 -5.93 24.02
CA THR A 61 21.36 -7.10 24.39
C THR A 61 22.29 -8.30 24.36
N LYS A 62 22.54 -8.89 25.53
CA LYS A 62 23.35 -10.11 25.68
C LYS A 62 22.85 -11.16 24.67
N PRO A 63 23.75 -11.85 23.93
CA PRO A 63 23.35 -12.93 23.04
C PRO A 63 22.66 -14.01 23.87
N LYS A 64 21.44 -14.40 23.47
CA LYS A 64 20.74 -15.55 24.05
C LYS A 64 21.50 -16.82 23.64
N ASN A 65 21.96 -17.59 24.62
CA ASN A 65 22.58 -18.89 24.41
C ASN A 65 21.59 -19.84 23.69
N PRO A 66 22.01 -20.52 22.61
CA PRO A 66 21.19 -21.52 21.94
C PRO A 66 21.40 -22.88 22.63
N LYS A 67 20.76 -23.12 23.78
CA LYS A 67 20.81 -24.45 24.44
C LYS A 67 19.49 -24.98 25.00
N ASP A 68 18.36 -24.34 24.77
CA ASP A 68 17.06 -24.90 25.14
C ASP A 68 16.23 -25.27 23.90
N VAL A 69 16.70 -26.30 23.20
CA VAL A 69 15.85 -27.16 22.36
C VAL A 69 15.99 -28.56 22.96
N SER A 70 15.24 -28.84 24.04
CA SER A 70 15.05 -30.21 24.51
C SER A 70 13.81 -30.80 23.85
N ILE A 71 14.07 -31.55 22.79
CA ILE A 71 13.20 -32.63 22.32
C ILE A 71 13.18 -33.68 23.44
N TYR A 72 12.01 -34.01 23.99
CA TYR A 72 11.58 -35.37 24.37
C TYR A 72 10.14 -35.31 24.88
N GLY A 73 9.27 -36.09 24.23
CA GLY A 73 7.92 -36.36 24.70
C GLY A 73 7.91 -37.39 25.83
N GLY A 74 6.80 -37.41 26.59
CA GLY A 74 6.52 -38.48 27.54
C GLY A 74 5.67 -38.04 28.74
N ALA A 75 4.37 -38.31 28.62
CA ALA A 75 3.41 -38.72 29.65
C ALA A 75 3.38 -38.03 31.05
N ASN A 76 2.17 -37.53 31.36
CA ASN A 76 1.49 -37.56 32.66
C ASN A 76 2.19 -36.96 33.88
N SER A 77 1.85 -35.69 34.17
CA SER A 77 1.58 -35.29 35.55
C SER A 77 0.74 -34.02 35.60
N SER A 78 -0.41 -34.12 36.25
CA SER A 78 -1.29 -33.00 36.60
C SER A 78 -0.62 -32.13 37.67
N VAL A 79 0.02 -31.05 37.24
CA VAL A 79 0.44 -29.96 38.13
C VAL A 79 0.07 -28.66 37.45
N THR A 80 -0.89 -27.95 38.02
CA THR A 80 -1.31 -26.61 37.60
C THR A 80 -0.16 -25.63 37.83
N PRO A 81 0.44 -25.02 36.78
CA PRO A 81 1.41 -23.97 36.97
C PRO A 81 0.67 -22.66 37.27
N SER A 82 0.80 -22.20 38.52
CA SER A 82 0.43 -20.85 38.92
C SER A 82 1.13 -19.82 38.01
N PRO A 83 0.40 -18.85 37.41
CA PRO A 83 1.02 -17.85 36.56
C PRO A 83 1.98 -16.98 37.39
N PRO A 84 3.18 -16.66 36.86
CA PRO A 84 4.14 -15.82 37.57
C PRO A 84 3.52 -14.45 37.90
N PRO A 85 3.80 -13.89 39.08
CA PRO A 85 3.26 -12.59 39.48
C PRO A 85 3.72 -11.52 38.48
N ARG A 86 2.74 -10.91 37.79
CA ARG A 86 2.93 -9.69 36.99
C ARG A 86 3.52 -8.60 37.88
N ARG A 87 4.85 -8.40 37.82
CA ARG A 87 5.48 -7.19 38.36
C ARG A 87 5.08 -5.99 37.50
N SER A 88 3.97 -5.37 37.85
CA SER A 88 3.64 -4.05 37.33
C SER A 88 4.61 -3.05 37.97
N ASN A 89 5.42 -2.36 37.16
CA ASN A 89 6.25 -1.22 37.60
C ASN A 89 5.42 0.03 37.90
N ARG A 90 4.13 -0.11 38.23
CA ARG A 90 3.19 1.00 38.36
C ARG A 90 3.03 1.52 39.78
N VAL A 91 3.85 1.06 40.73
CA VAL A 91 3.82 1.52 42.12
C VAL A 91 5.23 1.85 42.59
N SER A 92 5.76 2.96 42.09
CA SER A 92 6.69 3.78 42.87
C SER A 92 6.12 5.20 42.89
N LYS A 93 5.07 5.38 43.70
CA LYS A 93 4.57 6.69 44.08
C LYS A 93 5.66 7.37 44.92
N LYS A 94 6.55 8.12 44.27
CA LYS A 94 7.16 9.28 44.92
C LYS A 94 6.27 10.48 44.55
N PRO A 95 5.78 11.27 45.51
CA PRO A 95 5.12 12.53 45.17
C PRO A 95 6.12 13.36 44.37
N VAL A 96 5.70 13.85 43.20
CA VAL A 96 6.48 14.78 42.40
C VAL A 96 6.59 16.05 43.24
N GLU A 97 7.78 16.35 43.74
CA GLU A 97 8.08 17.64 44.37
C GLU A 97 7.91 18.73 43.30
N PHE A 98 6.80 19.47 43.41
CA PHE A 98 6.50 20.60 42.57
C PHE A 98 7.42 21.75 42.98
N LYS A 99 8.43 22.06 42.15
CA LYS A 99 9.22 23.28 42.29
C LYS A 99 8.53 24.38 41.47
N PRO A 100 7.88 25.37 42.11
CA PRO A 100 7.07 26.37 41.41
C PRO A 100 7.87 27.39 40.57
N GLU A 101 9.21 27.40 40.62
CA GLU A 101 10.01 28.47 39.97
C GLU A 101 10.41 28.21 38.50
N GLU A 102 10.20 27.01 37.95
CA GLU A 102 10.67 26.68 36.58
C GLU A 102 9.54 26.47 35.54
N GLN A 103 8.27 26.45 35.96
CA GLN A 103 7.16 26.13 35.05
C GLN A 103 6.84 27.25 34.05
N ASP A 104 6.93 28.51 34.47
CA ASP A 104 6.60 29.64 33.60
C ASP A 104 7.54 29.76 32.39
N PHE A 105 8.81 29.33 32.57
CA PHE A 105 9.80 29.34 31.49
C PHE A 105 9.60 28.19 30.49
N GLU A 106 9.28 26.99 30.97
CA GLU A 106 9.01 25.85 30.10
C GLU A 106 7.70 26.00 29.33
N GLU A 107 6.67 26.56 29.95
CA GLU A 107 5.38 26.82 29.31
C GLU A 107 5.49 27.88 28.20
N ALA A 108 6.24 28.96 28.45
CA ALA A 108 6.54 29.98 27.45
C ALA A 108 7.35 29.42 26.25
N LEU A 109 8.33 28.55 26.53
CA LEU A 109 9.10 27.85 25.48
C LEU A 109 8.21 26.89 24.67
N LEU A 110 7.28 26.18 25.31
CA LEU A 110 6.34 25.29 24.64
C LEU A 110 5.39 26.09 23.72
N ALA A 111 4.86 27.22 24.22
CA ALA A 111 4.00 28.11 23.46
C ALA A 111 4.71 28.67 22.21
N GLN A 112 5.95 29.15 22.35
CA GLN A 112 6.76 29.60 21.21
C GLN A 112 7.01 28.47 20.19
N LYS A 113 7.26 27.25 20.67
CA LYS A 113 7.50 26.08 19.80
C LYS A 113 6.25 25.70 19.01
N ILE A 114 5.06 25.82 19.62
CA ILE A 114 3.77 25.58 18.96
C ILE A 114 3.51 26.63 17.87
N VAL A 115 3.74 27.91 18.16
CA VAL A 115 3.57 29.01 17.19
C VAL A 115 4.51 28.85 16.00
N ARG A 116 5.79 28.53 16.25
CA ARG A 116 6.80 28.33 15.20
C ARG A 116 6.45 27.15 14.29
N ARG A 117 5.88 26.08 14.85
CA ARG A 117 5.40 24.92 14.09
C ARG A 117 4.18 25.24 13.24
N ARG A 118 3.24 26.05 13.75
CA ARG A 118 2.07 26.55 12.99
C ARG A 118 2.50 27.43 11.81
N GLN A 119 3.47 28.34 12.01
CA GLN A 119 4.00 29.20 10.95
C GLN A 119 4.72 28.39 9.85
N GLN A 120 5.54 27.40 10.23
CA GLN A 120 6.18 26.52 9.25
C GLN A 120 5.16 25.71 8.44
N GLN A 121 4.11 25.18 9.08
CA GLN A 121 3.03 24.48 8.37
C GLN A 121 2.27 25.40 7.40
N GLN A 122 2.02 26.66 7.77
CA GLN A 122 1.40 27.64 6.87
C GLN A 122 2.29 28.00 5.68
N SER A 123 3.61 28.13 5.86
CA SER A 123 4.54 28.41 4.75
C SER A 123 4.68 27.24 3.76
N SER A 124 4.57 26.00 4.23
CA SER A 124 4.66 24.79 3.39
C SER A 124 3.43 24.55 2.50
N LYS A 125 2.32 25.27 2.71
CA LYS A 125 1.13 25.21 1.84
C LYS A 125 1.35 25.77 0.42
N LYS A 126 2.49 26.42 0.15
CA LYS A 126 2.84 26.93 -1.19
C LYS A 126 3.58 25.95 -2.10
N PHE A 127 3.94 24.75 -1.63
CA PHE A 127 4.28 23.67 -2.57
C PHE A 127 2.99 23.15 -3.19
N LYS A 128 2.51 23.86 -4.23
CA LYS A 128 1.63 23.28 -5.23
C LYS A 128 2.41 22.13 -5.86
N VAL A 129 2.31 20.95 -5.25
CA VAL A 129 2.53 19.70 -5.98
C VAL A 129 1.62 19.84 -7.18
N LYS A 130 2.21 20.02 -8.37
CA LYS A 130 1.50 19.88 -9.64
C LYS A 130 1.04 18.42 -9.64
N ARG A 131 -0.09 18.15 -8.98
CA ARG A 131 -0.88 16.97 -9.24
C ARG A 131 -1.13 17.07 -10.73
N ARG A 132 -0.65 16.08 -11.49
CA ARG A 132 -1.19 15.87 -12.83
C ARG A 132 -2.69 15.73 -12.60
N THR A 133 -3.42 16.81 -12.79
CA THR A 133 -4.82 16.70 -13.14
C THR A 133 -4.75 15.94 -14.44
N PHE A 134 -4.92 14.61 -14.37
CA PHE A 134 -5.56 13.95 -15.48
C PHE A 134 -6.76 14.84 -15.79
N ASP A 135 -6.84 15.33 -17.02
CA ASP A 135 -8.05 15.95 -17.53
C ASP A 135 -9.12 14.86 -17.51
N LEU A 136 -9.66 14.60 -16.32
CA LEU A 136 -10.77 13.73 -15.98
C LEU A 136 -12.09 14.29 -16.56
N GLY A 137 -12.00 15.20 -17.53
CA GLY A 137 -13.11 15.99 -18.05
C GLY A 137 -13.84 15.32 -19.21
N VAL A 138 -13.22 14.35 -19.89
CA VAL A 138 -13.89 13.68 -21.02
C VAL A 138 -14.64 12.47 -20.48
N GLN A 139 -15.88 12.70 -20.05
CA GLN A 139 -16.82 11.60 -19.82
C GLN A 139 -17.03 10.85 -21.14
N ILE A 140 -16.85 9.53 -21.10
CA ILE A 140 -17.12 8.67 -22.24
C ILE A 140 -18.64 8.64 -22.46
N SER A 141 -19.09 9.06 -23.64
CA SER A 141 -20.52 9.07 -23.96
C SER A 141 -21.08 7.64 -24.01
N ALA A 142 -22.39 7.49 -23.81
CA ALA A 142 -23.04 6.18 -23.93
C ALA A 142 -22.80 5.53 -25.30
N ASP A 143 -22.76 6.34 -26.37
CA ASP A 143 -22.49 5.88 -27.73
C ASP A 143 -21.05 5.38 -27.90
N GLN A 144 -20.09 6.03 -27.24
CA GLN A 144 -18.71 5.57 -27.24
C GLN A 144 -18.60 4.24 -26.52
N ARG A 145 -19.25 4.06 -25.36
CA ARG A 145 -19.22 2.77 -24.64
C ARG A 145 -19.78 1.61 -25.47
N LYS A 146 -20.87 1.85 -26.20
CA LYS A 146 -21.46 0.87 -27.13
C LYS A 146 -20.55 0.56 -28.32
N LYS A 147 -19.97 1.60 -28.95
CA LYS A 147 -19.05 1.43 -30.10
C LYS A 147 -17.81 0.61 -29.74
N LEU A 148 -17.30 0.79 -28.52
CA LEU A 148 -16.13 0.09 -28.00
C LEU A 148 -16.44 -1.33 -27.50
N LYS A 149 -17.70 -1.79 -27.60
CA LYS A 149 -18.16 -3.11 -27.14
C LYS A 149 -17.72 -3.47 -25.72
N LEU A 150 -17.62 -2.47 -24.85
CA LEU A 150 -17.17 -2.63 -23.46
C LEU A 150 -18.12 -3.49 -22.61
N GLU A 151 -19.32 -3.75 -23.09
CA GLU A 151 -20.31 -4.62 -22.45
C GLU A 151 -20.10 -6.11 -22.76
N GLU A 152 -19.41 -6.44 -23.85
CA GLU A 152 -19.19 -7.82 -24.30
C GLU A 152 -17.90 -8.43 -23.75
N LEU A 153 -17.07 -7.64 -23.09
CA LEU A 153 -15.79 -8.05 -22.52
C LEU A 153 -15.99 -8.90 -21.26
N SER A 154 -15.30 -10.03 -21.22
CA SER A 154 -15.33 -10.91 -20.05
C SER A 154 -14.76 -10.22 -18.82
N SER A 155 -15.36 -10.50 -17.67
CA SER A 155 -14.92 -9.89 -16.40
C SER A 155 -13.47 -10.17 -16.10
N ASP A 156 -13.02 -11.40 -16.34
CA ASP A 156 -11.69 -11.85 -15.95
C ASP A 156 -10.64 -11.14 -16.82
N ASP A 157 -10.86 -11.11 -18.14
CA ASP A 157 -9.97 -10.45 -19.10
C ASP A 157 -9.73 -8.96 -18.79
N TRP A 158 -10.79 -8.18 -18.52
CA TRP A 158 -10.59 -6.75 -18.27
C TRP A 158 -10.07 -6.45 -16.86
N VAL A 159 -10.34 -7.33 -15.88
CA VAL A 159 -9.83 -7.20 -14.51
C VAL A 159 -8.32 -7.47 -14.49
N ASP A 160 -7.85 -8.46 -15.24
CA ASP A 160 -6.42 -8.76 -15.36
C ASP A 160 -5.69 -7.65 -16.15
N ASP A 161 -6.26 -7.16 -17.25
CA ASP A 161 -5.74 -6.01 -18.01
C ASP A 161 -5.70 -4.72 -17.15
N LEU A 162 -6.69 -4.51 -16.28
CA LEU A 162 -6.72 -3.40 -15.31
C LEU A 162 -5.56 -3.51 -14.30
N GLU A 163 -5.33 -4.69 -13.75
CA GLU A 163 -4.24 -4.92 -12.79
C GLU A 163 -2.89 -4.62 -13.44
N GLU A 164 -2.65 -5.14 -14.64
CA GLU A 164 -1.41 -4.92 -15.36
C GLU A 164 -1.24 -3.46 -15.78
N TYR A 165 -2.31 -2.79 -16.22
CA TYR A 165 -2.33 -1.35 -16.51
C TYR A 165 -1.89 -0.51 -15.30
N PHE A 166 -2.37 -0.81 -14.10
CA PHE A 166 -1.95 -0.05 -12.92
C PHE A 166 -0.51 -0.32 -12.51
N ARG A 167 0.01 -1.52 -12.76
CA ARG A 167 1.40 -1.88 -12.46
C ARG A 167 2.36 -1.21 -13.43
N THR A 168 2.07 -1.26 -14.73
CA THR A 168 3.02 -0.87 -15.79
C THR A 168 2.84 0.58 -16.25
N VAL A 169 1.60 0.97 -16.61
CA VAL A 169 1.31 2.27 -17.24
C VAL A 169 1.22 3.37 -16.19
N GLU A 170 0.44 3.17 -15.13
CA GLU A 170 0.37 4.15 -14.03
C GLU A 170 1.59 4.10 -13.10
N GLY A 171 2.26 2.94 -13.01
CA GLY A 171 3.40 2.75 -12.11
C GLY A 171 3.02 2.76 -10.63
N ASN A 172 1.84 2.24 -10.28
CA ASN A 172 1.39 2.14 -8.89
C ASN A 172 2.20 1.07 -8.13
N SER A 173 2.35 1.24 -6.81
CA SER A 173 2.99 0.21 -5.98
C SER A 173 2.14 -1.06 -5.92
N VAL A 174 2.78 -2.23 -5.84
CA VAL A 174 2.10 -3.54 -5.75
C VAL A 174 1.04 -3.57 -4.64
N SER A 175 1.36 -3.03 -3.46
CA SER A 175 0.42 -2.95 -2.33
C SER A 175 -0.80 -2.06 -2.60
N ASN A 176 -0.66 -1.06 -3.47
CA ASN A 176 -1.77 -0.20 -3.86
C ASN A 176 -2.69 -0.94 -4.83
N VAL A 177 -2.09 -1.55 -5.86
CA VAL A 177 -2.80 -2.37 -6.83
C VAL A 177 -3.59 -3.48 -6.13
N GLN A 178 -2.95 -4.24 -5.24
CA GLN A 178 -3.62 -5.28 -4.45
C GLN A 178 -4.83 -4.79 -3.66
N ARG A 179 -4.75 -3.58 -3.05
CA ARG A 179 -5.89 -3.01 -2.31
C ARG A 179 -7.04 -2.61 -3.24
N VAL A 180 -6.72 -2.02 -4.39
CA VAL A 180 -7.71 -1.66 -5.41
C VAL A 180 -8.38 -2.91 -5.96
N MET A 181 -7.59 -3.90 -6.40
CA MET A 181 -8.09 -5.15 -6.97
C MET A 181 -8.93 -5.95 -5.96
N ALA A 182 -8.56 -5.96 -4.68
CA ALA A 182 -9.37 -6.61 -3.64
C ALA A 182 -10.78 -6.01 -3.50
N VAL A 183 -10.97 -4.73 -3.80
CA VAL A 183 -12.28 -4.08 -3.80
C VAL A 183 -12.99 -4.30 -5.14
N VAL A 184 -12.27 -4.16 -6.26
CA VAL A 184 -12.80 -4.39 -7.61
C VAL A 184 -13.35 -5.81 -7.74
N ASN A 185 -12.63 -6.83 -7.28
CA ASN A 185 -13.08 -8.21 -7.38
C ASN A 185 -14.37 -8.45 -6.59
N LYS A 186 -14.51 -7.85 -5.39
CA LYS A 186 -15.77 -7.93 -4.62
C LYS A 186 -16.95 -7.29 -5.35
N LEU A 187 -16.69 -6.20 -6.06
CA LEU A 187 -17.67 -5.48 -6.86
C LEU A 187 -18.10 -6.31 -8.08
N VAL A 188 -17.13 -6.85 -8.83
CA VAL A 188 -17.37 -7.71 -10.00
C VAL A 188 -18.16 -8.98 -9.63
N ASP A 189 -17.79 -9.63 -8.52
CA ASP A 189 -18.47 -10.81 -7.97
C ASP A 189 -19.91 -10.51 -7.47
N GLY A 190 -20.27 -9.24 -7.30
CA GLY A 190 -21.53 -8.83 -6.67
C GLY A 190 -21.60 -9.06 -5.16
N ARG A 191 -20.46 -9.25 -4.50
CA ARG A 191 -20.38 -9.31 -3.02
C ARG A 191 -20.54 -7.92 -2.39
N GLY A 192 -20.15 -6.88 -3.13
CA GLY A 192 -20.22 -5.50 -2.68
C GLY A 192 -19.17 -5.15 -1.61
N VAL A 193 -19.24 -3.92 -1.13
CA VAL A 193 -18.32 -3.40 -0.10
C VAL A 193 -19.09 -3.02 1.14
N ARG A 194 -18.79 -3.72 2.24
CA ARG A 194 -19.42 -3.46 3.53
C ARG A 194 -18.76 -2.28 4.25
N HIS A 195 -19.57 -1.32 4.69
CA HIS A 195 -19.13 -0.22 5.52
C HIS A 195 -18.74 -0.74 6.91
N PRO A 196 -17.55 -0.40 7.43
CA PRO A 196 -17.03 -1.00 8.66
C PRO A 196 -17.80 -0.60 9.92
N HIS A 197 -18.50 0.54 9.91
CA HIS A 197 -19.20 1.04 11.09
C HIS A 197 -20.70 0.73 11.08
N THR A 198 -21.37 1.02 9.97
CA THR A 198 -22.81 0.85 9.82
C THR A 198 -23.18 -0.57 9.40
N GLY A 199 -22.26 -1.29 8.75
CA GLY A 199 -22.51 -2.62 8.24
C GLY A 199 -23.31 -2.66 6.94
N GLU A 200 -23.76 -1.51 6.43
CA GLU A 200 -24.39 -1.34 5.12
C GLU A 200 -23.46 -1.79 4.00
N VAL A 201 -24.02 -2.27 2.89
CA VAL A 201 -23.22 -2.78 1.75
C VAL A 201 -23.45 -1.91 0.53
N PHE A 202 -22.36 -1.37 -0.03
CA PHE A 202 -22.38 -0.76 -1.34
C PHE A 202 -22.40 -1.84 -2.41
N LEU A 203 -23.47 -1.87 -3.18
CA LEU A 203 -23.66 -2.74 -4.34
C LEU A 203 -24.11 -1.87 -5.51
N LYS A 204 -23.49 -2.06 -6.67
CA LYS A 204 -23.97 -1.49 -7.93
C LYS A 204 -24.37 -2.64 -8.84
N GLY A 205 -25.60 -2.59 -9.36
CA GLY A 205 -26.30 -3.74 -9.92
C GLY A 205 -27.14 -4.43 -8.82
N THR A 206 -28.45 -4.23 -8.85
CA THR A 206 -29.39 -4.96 -8.00
C THR A 206 -29.54 -6.41 -8.49
N LYS A 207 -30.18 -7.30 -7.72
CA LYS A 207 -30.61 -8.63 -8.24
C LYS A 207 -31.47 -8.53 -9.50
N GLU A 208 -32.12 -7.38 -9.70
CA GLU A 208 -32.94 -7.06 -10.86
C GLU A 208 -32.09 -6.63 -12.06
N THR A 209 -30.87 -6.16 -11.82
CA THR A 209 -29.91 -5.90 -12.90
C THR A 209 -29.45 -7.26 -13.40
N LYS A 210 -29.84 -7.60 -14.63
CA LYS A 210 -29.43 -8.86 -15.26
C LYS A 210 -27.93 -8.99 -15.16
N ARG A 211 -27.45 -10.12 -14.61
CA ARG A 211 -26.05 -10.51 -14.71
C ARG A 211 -25.63 -10.45 -16.17
N THR A 212 -24.39 -10.04 -16.42
CA THR A 212 -23.77 -10.23 -17.73
C THR A 212 -23.77 -11.71 -18.10
N LYS A 213 -23.47 -12.02 -19.37
CA LYS A 213 -23.37 -13.41 -19.84
C LYS A 213 -22.41 -14.25 -18.97
N ASP A 214 -21.38 -13.61 -18.42
CA ASP A 214 -20.35 -14.24 -17.61
C ASP A 214 -20.69 -14.28 -16.10
N GLY A 215 -21.88 -13.79 -15.73
CA GLY A 215 -22.34 -13.82 -14.35
C GLY A 215 -21.87 -12.65 -13.49
N SER A 216 -21.10 -11.70 -14.05
CA SER A 216 -20.59 -10.52 -13.36
C SER A 216 -21.65 -9.42 -13.21
N TYR A 217 -21.53 -8.64 -12.12
CA TYR A 217 -22.45 -7.53 -11.82
C TYR A 217 -21.97 -6.20 -12.39
N ILE A 218 -20.65 -6.08 -12.58
CA ILE A 218 -20.01 -4.88 -13.10
C ILE A 218 -19.25 -5.22 -14.37
N HIS A 219 -19.47 -4.40 -15.40
CA HIS A 219 -18.83 -4.50 -16.70
C HIS A 219 -18.27 -3.14 -17.15
N MET A 220 -17.35 -3.15 -18.11
CA MET A 220 -16.64 -1.95 -18.57
C MET A 220 -17.53 -0.94 -19.30
N GLY A 221 -18.71 -1.35 -19.76
CA GLY A 221 -19.71 -0.46 -20.36
C GLY A 221 -20.48 0.42 -19.36
N MET A 222 -20.40 0.13 -18.05
CA MET A 222 -21.09 0.90 -17.02
C MET A 222 -20.59 2.35 -16.90
N ASP A 223 -21.40 3.22 -16.31
CA ASP A 223 -20.98 4.58 -15.99
C ASP A 223 -20.21 4.63 -14.67
N PHE A 224 -18.88 4.47 -14.75
CA PHE A 224 -18.05 4.57 -13.54
C PHE A 224 -17.98 5.98 -12.97
N ARG A 225 -18.31 7.03 -13.74
CA ARG A 225 -18.37 8.39 -13.20
C ARG A 225 -19.58 8.56 -12.31
N SER A 226 -20.76 8.11 -12.76
CA SER A 226 -21.97 8.08 -11.94
C SER A 226 -21.80 7.14 -10.75
N MET A 227 -21.18 5.97 -10.94
CA MET A 227 -20.88 5.05 -9.83
C MET A 227 -19.96 5.71 -8.78
N LEU A 228 -19.05 6.60 -9.18
CA LEU A 228 -18.20 7.34 -8.26
C LEU A 228 -18.99 8.37 -7.44
N ASP A 229 -19.96 9.05 -8.06
CA ASP A 229 -20.84 9.98 -7.37
C ASP A 229 -21.72 9.21 -6.35
N ASP A 230 -22.30 8.08 -6.75
CA ASP A 230 -23.08 7.20 -5.86
C ASP A 230 -22.23 6.67 -4.70
N ALA A 231 -20.98 6.27 -4.98
CA ALA A 231 -20.06 5.79 -3.96
C ALA A 231 -19.75 6.89 -2.93
N SER A 232 -19.58 8.13 -3.39
CA SER A 232 -19.31 9.28 -2.52
C SER A 232 -20.52 9.62 -1.65
N GLU A 233 -21.71 9.61 -2.23
CA GLU A 233 -22.96 9.81 -1.50
C GLU A 233 -23.20 8.69 -0.48
N TRP A 234 -22.98 7.43 -0.86
CA TRP A 234 -23.11 6.29 0.03
C TRP A 234 -22.13 6.38 1.21
N VAL A 235 -20.86 6.75 0.96
CA VAL A 235 -19.87 6.97 2.03
C VAL A 235 -20.32 8.08 2.97
N TYR A 236 -20.80 9.20 2.42
CA TYR A 236 -21.28 10.33 3.20
C TYR A 236 -22.46 9.94 4.10
N ASN A 237 -23.46 9.27 3.55
CA ASN A 237 -24.66 8.82 4.26
C ASN A 237 -24.36 7.78 5.36
N ASN A 238 -23.22 7.09 5.26
CA ASN A 238 -22.80 6.07 6.23
C ASN A 238 -21.79 6.58 7.29
N GLY A 239 -21.62 7.90 7.41
CA GLY A 239 -20.74 8.50 8.41
C GLY A 239 -19.29 8.71 7.95
N GLY A 240 -19.06 8.66 6.64
CA GLY A 240 -17.78 8.96 6.00
C GLY A 240 -16.76 7.82 6.04
N ASP A 241 -15.69 7.95 5.26
CA ASP A 241 -14.58 6.99 5.21
C ASP A 241 -13.36 7.49 5.99
N ARG A 242 -13.04 6.81 7.10
CA ARG A 242 -11.81 7.05 7.88
C ARG A 242 -10.54 6.77 7.08
N GLY A 243 -10.65 5.96 6.03
CA GLY A 243 -9.58 5.62 5.10
C GLY A 243 -9.27 6.69 4.06
N ASN A 244 -9.87 7.89 4.07
CA ASN A 244 -9.65 8.89 2.99
C ASN A 244 -10.03 8.36 1.59
N GLY A 245 -11.12 7.60 1.48
CA GLY A 245 -11.65 7.08 0.22
C GLY A 245 -11.15 5.69 -0.17
N TRP A 246 -10.28 5.06 0.61
CA TRP A 246 -9.80 3.68 0.33
C TRP A 246 -10.91 2.63 0.38
N LEU A 247 -12.03 2.91 1.04
CA LEU A 247 -13.12 1.96 1.16
C LEU A 247 -13.77 1.62 -0.20
N ILE A 248 -14.16 2.66 -0.96
CA ILE A 248 -14.89 2.48 -2.23
C ILE A 248 -14.59 3.57 -3.26
N GLU A 249 -14.50 4.84 -2.84
CA GLU A 249 -14.31 5.96 -3.76
C GLU A 249 -13.02 5.82 -4.58
N HIS A 250 -11.91 5.45 -3.94
CA HIS A 250 -10.61 5.32 -4.61
C HIS A 250 -10.58 4.16 -5.61
N PRO A 251 -11.02 2.94 -5.26
CA PRO A 251 -11.22 1.86 -6.23
C PRO A 251 -12.13 2.26 -7.42
N VAL A 252 -13.28 2.88 -7.19
CA VAL A 252 -14.20 3.28 -8.27
C VAL A 252 -13.58 4.37 -9.15
N LYS A 253 -12.87 5.32 -8.56
CA LYS A 253 -12.11 6.31 -9.31
C LYS A 253 -11.04 5.67 -10.20
N LYS A 254 -10.40 4.60 -9.74
CA LYS A 254 -9.42 3.85 -10.52
C LYS A 254 -10.07 3.14 -11.71
N LEU A 255 -11.23 2.50 -11.52
CA LEU A 255 -12.02 1.95 -12.63
C LEU A 255 -12.34 3.01 -13.69
N TRP A 256 -12.75 4.21 -13.26
CA TRP A 256 -13.04 5.30 -14.18
C TRP A 256 -11.81 5.80 -14.95
N ILE A 257 -10.63 5.87 -14.31
CA ILE A 257 -9.38 6.23 -14.99
C ILE A 257 -9.02 5.19 -16.04
N TYR A 258 -9.11 3.91 -15.70
CA TYR A 258 -8.84 2.83 -16.63
C TYR A 258 -9.81 2.81 -17.80
N GLN A 259 -11.11 3.02 -17.55
CA GLN A 259 -12.12 3.12 -18.61
C GLN A 259 -11.79 4.24 -19.61
N GLN A 260 -11.38 5.41 -19.12
CA GLN A 260 -10.92 6.52 -19.97
C GLN A 260 -9.66 6.17 -20.76
N ALA A 261 -8.68 5.56 -20.09
CA ALA A 261 -7.45 5.15 -20.75
C ALA A 261 -7.73 4.15 -21.88
N ARG A 262 -8.58 3.14 -21.61
CA ARG A 262 -8.94 2.11 -22.59
C ARG A 262 -9.74 2.70 -23.76
N ALA A 263 -10.64 3.64 -23.49
CA ALA A 263 -11.37 4.34 -24.55
C ALA A 263 -10.45 5.22 -25.42
N ALA A 264 -9.41 5.81 -24.82
CA ALA A 264 -8.42 6.61 -25.54
C ALA A 264 -7.43 5.74 -26.35
N ASN A 265 -7.17 4.51 -25.90
CA ASN A 265 -6.25 3.59 -26.56
C ASN A 265 -6.97 2.82 -27.69
N ASN A 266 -6.51 3.00 -28.94
CA ASN A 266 -6.84 2.17 -30.12
C ASN A 266 -8.28 1.64 -30.22
N LYS A 267 -9.30 2.48 -30.05
CA LYS A 267 -10.71 2.08 -30.19
C LYS A 267 -11.18 0.98 -29.21
N GLY A 268 -10.62 0.91 -27.99
CA GLY A 268 -11.17 0.07 -26.90
C GLY A 268 -10.54 -1.31 -26.74
N GLU A 269 -9.47 -1.59 -27.47
CA GLU A 269 -8.70 -2.83 -27.34
C GLU A 269 -8.06 -2.96 -25.93
N ALA A 270 -7.72 -4.19 -25.56
CA ALA A 270 -6.96 -4.46 -24.33
C ALA A 270 -5.60 -3.78 -24.39
N PHE A 271 -5.08 -3.31 -23.26
CA PHE A 271 -3.70 -2.80 -23.22
C PHE A 271 -2.70 -3.95 -23.35
N PHE A 272 -3.04 -5.11 -22.81
CA PHE A 272 -2.22 -6.31 -22.76
C PHE A 272 -3.07 -7.51 -23.25
N PRO A 273 -3.11 -7.79 -24.56
CA PRO A 273 -3.94 -8.85 -25.13
C PRO A 273 -3.44 -10.27 -24.83
N ASP A 274 -2.22 -10.41 -24.31
CA ASP A 274 -1.55 -11.70 -24.04
C ASP A 274 -1.60 -12.12 -22.56
N VAL A 275 -2.28 -11.34 -21.71
CA VAL A 275 -2.48 -11.65 -20.28
C VAL A 275 -3.79 -12.40 -20.14
#